data_AF-A0A2G0E6G6-F1
#
_entry.id   AF-A0A2G0E6G6-F1
#
_cell.length_a   1.000
_cell.length_b   1.000
_cell.length_c   1.000
_cell.angle_alpha   90.00
_cell.angle_beta   90.00
_cell.angle_gamma   90.00
#
_symmetry.space_group_name_H-M   'P 1'
#
loop_
_entity.id
_entity.type
_entity.pdbx_description
1 polymer ?
#
loop_
_entity_poly.entity_id
_entity_poly.type
_entity_poly.pdbx_seq_one_letter_code
_entity_poly.pdbx_strand_id
1 'polypeptide(L)'
;VLAGACLGVSGYVLQGVTRNELADSSILGINAGAGFLVMLYLGFFSQYSLPFLLLVVAFIGGILAACCVYLAAYDRNGFLGMNRILLSGIAVNAGLSALTLLCTIQLSKENYGFVNAWLAGSIWGASWSYVWALLPWAIILIPLGGFYAQRIGLLSFGQE
;
A
#
# COMPACT_ATOMS: atom_id res chain seq x y z
N VAL A 1 -4.66 -14.27 -10.33
CA VAL A 1 -3.23 -14.63 -10.49
C VAL A 1 -2.33 -13.41 -10.42
N LEU A 2 -2.43 -12.42 -11.32
CA LEU A 2 -1.54 -11.24 -11.34
C LEU A 2 -1.46 -10.51 -10.00
N ALA A 3 -2.60 -10.11 -9.41
CA ALA A 3 -2.62 -9.45 -8.11
C ALA A 3 -1.96 -10.31 -7.00
N GLY A 4 -2.24 -11.62 -6.97
CA GLY A 4 -1.63 -12.55 -6.02
C GLY A 4 -0.11 -12.68 -6.18
N ALA A 5 0.40 -12.69 -7.43
CA ALA A 5 1.83 -12.70 -7.69
C ALA A 5 2.50 -11.39 -7.21
N CYS A 6 1.90 -10.22 -7.49
CA CYS A 6 2.40 -8.94 -7.00
C CYS A 6 2.39 -8.86 -5.46
N LEU A 7 1.32 -9.31 -4.81
CA LEU A 7 1.22 -9.36 -3.35
C LEU A 7 2.26 -10.31 -2.75
N GLY A 8 2.44 -11.49 -3.34
CA GLY A 8 3.46 -12.45 -2.89
C GLY A 8 4.88 -11.91 -2.98
N VAL A 9 5.24 -11.25 -4.10
CA VAL A 9 6.55 -10.60 -4.26
C VAL A 9 6.72 -9.44 -3.28
N SER A 10 5.70 -8.59 -3.13
CA SER A 10 5.74 -7.48 -2.16
C SER A 10 5.92 -7.99 -0.73
N GLY A 11 5.19 -9.03 -0.33
CA GLY A 11 5.30 -9.64 0.99
C GLY A 11 6.71 -10.19 1.24
N TYR A 12 7.24 -10.97 0.30
CA TYR A 12 8.60 -11.49 0.40
C TYR A 12 9.67 -10.39 0.54
N VAL A 13 9.59 -9.35 -0.29
CA VAL A 13 10.53 -8.22 -0.23
C VAL A 13 10.43 -7.51 1.11
N LEU A 14 9.21 -7.23 1.57
CA LEU A 14 8.97 -6.48 2.79
C LEU A 14 9.45 -7.28 4.01
N GLN A 15 9.05 -8.55 4.12
CA GLN A 15 9.49 -9.45 5.19
C GLN A 15 11.02 -9.60 5.24
N GLY A 16 11.67 -9.72 4.08
CA GLY A 16 13.11 -9.86 4.02
C GLY A 16 13.88 -8.57 4.35
N VAL A 17 13.40 -7.41 3.90
CA VAL A 17 13.99 -6.11 4.26
C VAL A 17 13.76 -5.82 5.74
N THR A 18 12.57 -6.12 6.26
CA THR A 18 12.27 -5.89 7.68
C THR A 18 12.81 -6.95 8.61
N ARG A 19 13.27 -8.09 8.08
CA ARG A 19 13.63 -9.29 8.84
C ARG A 19 12.55 -9.69 9.83
N ASN A 20 11.30 -9.61 9.40
CA ASN A 20 10.14 -9.88 10.21
C ASN A 20 9.09 -10.60 9.35
N GLU A 21 8.87 -11.88 9.64
CA GLU A 21 7.94 -12.74 8.91
C GLU A 21 6.48 -12.28 9.03
N LEU A 22 6.16 -11.49 10.05
CA LEU A 22 4.85 -10.88 10.25
C LEU A 22 4.71 -9.55 9.49
N ALA A 23 5.77 -9.07 8.82
CA ALA A 23 5.71 -7.80 8.12
C ALA A 23 4.81 -7.87 6.89
N ASP A 24 3.85 -6.96 6.83
CA ASP A 24 2.97 -6.77 5.68
C ASP A 24 2.93 -5.29 5.28
N SER A 25 2.58 -5.03 4.02
CA SER A 25 2.35 -3.71 3.45
C SER A 25 1.42 -2.81 4.29
N SER A 26 0.45 -3.40 5.01
CA SER A 26 -0.46 -2.68 5.91
C SER A 26 0.26 -2.08 7.13
N ILE A 27 1.38 -2.68 7.54
CA ILE A 27 2.14 -2.25 8.71
C ILE A 27 2.89 -0.95 8.44
N LEU A 28 3.33 -0.72 7.20
CA LEU A 28 3.95 0.53 6.77
C LEU A 28 2.92 1.63 6.41
N GLY A 29 1.63 1.41 6.67
CA GLY A 29 0.56 2.35 6.37
C GLY A 29 0.26 2.53 4.87
N ILE A 30 0.93 1.75 3.98
CA ILE A 30 0.81 1.88 2.53
C ILE A 30 -0.63 1.63 2.08
N ASN A 31 -1.25 0.55 2.56
CA ASN A 31 -2.64 0.22 2.24
C ASN A 31 -3.63 1.28 2.73
N ALA A 32 -3.39 1.83 3.92
CA ALA A 32 -4.22 2.90 4.49
C ALA A 32 -4.11 4.20 3.67
N GLY A 33 -2.90 4.56 3.23
CA GLY A 33 -2.67 5.71 2.37
C GLY A 33 -3.28 5.57 0.99
N ALA A 34 -3.10 4.41 0.37
CA ALA A 34 -3.72 4.09 -0.92
C ALA A 34 -5.25 4.16 -0.82
N GLY A 35 -5.83 3.54 0.22
CA GLY A 35 -7.27 3.56 0.48
C GLY A 35 -7.81 4.95 0.73
N PHE A 36 -7.14 5.74 1.56
CA PHE A 36 -7.55 7.11 1.85
C PHE A 36 -7.56 7.99 0.60
N LEU A 37 -6.50 7.96 -0.21
CA LEU A 37 -6.42 8.82 -1.39
C LEU A 37 -7.43 8.39 -2.47
N VAL A 38 -7.61 7.07 -2.67
CA VAL A 38 -8.64 6.58 -3.60
C VAL A 38 -10.03 6.95 -3.14
N MET A 39 -10.32 6.84 -1.84
CA MET A 39 -11.58 7.30 -1.28
C MET A 39 -11.79 8.80 -1.52
N LEU A 40 -10.77 9.65 -1.28
CA LEU A 40 -10.87 11.08 -1.56
C LEU A 40 -11.17 11.35 -3.04
N TYR A 41 -10.48 10.65 -3.94
CA TYR A 41 -10.68 10.78 -5.38
C TYR A 41 -12.10 10.39 -5.81
N LEU A 42 -12.57 9.21 -5.40
CA LEU A 42 -13.90 8.69 -5.75
C LEU A 42 -15.03 9.48 -5.08
N GLY A 43 -14.79 9.96 -3.86
CA GLY A 43 -15.80 10.62 -3.06
C GLY A 43 -16.05 12.07 -3.46
N PHE A 44 -14.98 12.80 -3.82
CA PHE A 44 -15.05 14.26 -4.03
C PHE A 44 -14.75 14.72 -5.46
N PHE A 45 -14.00 13.95 -6.26
CA PHE A 45 -13.53 14.42 -7.57
C PHE A 45 -14.22 13.75 -8.76
N SER A 46 -14.38 12.41 -8.76
CA SER A 46 -14.93 11.72 -9.94
C SER A 46 -15.65 10.42 -9.60
N GLN A 47 -16.84 10.25 -10.18
CA GLN A 47 -17.57 8.97 -10.14
C GLN A 47 -17.06 7.95 -11.18
N TYR A 48 -16.21 8.36 -12.12
CA TYR A 48 -15.71 7.47 -13.17
C TYR A 48 -14.41 6.78 -12.75
N SER A 49 -14.46 5.45 -12.65
CA SER A 49 -13.33 4.60 -12.31
C SER A 49 -12.46 4.31 -13.54
N LEU A 50 -11.60 5.25 -13.93
CA LEU A 50 -10.53 4.93 -14.88
C LEU A 50 -9.50 4.01 -14.20
N PRO A 51 -9.33 2.75 -14.65
CA PRO A 51 -8.50 1.76 -13.93
C PRO A 51 -7.05 2.22 -13.71
N PHE A 52 -6.46 2.83 -14.73
CA PHE A 52 -5.08 3.32 -14.67
C PHE A 52 -4.93 4.49 -13.70
N LEU A 53 -5.88 5.43 -13.71
CA LEU A 53 -5.84 6.59 -12.82
C LEU A 53 -6.01 6.16 -11.36
N LEU A 54 -6.92 5.23 -11.08
CA LEU A 54 -7.09 4.65 -9.74
C LEU A 54 -5.81 3.98 -9.23
N LEU A 55 -5.10 3.24 -10.09
CA LEU A 55 -3.79 2.67 -9.77
C LEU A 55 -2.76 3.74 -9.40
N VAL A 56 -2.67 4.82 -10.19
CA VAL A 56 -1.75 5.93 -9.92
C VAL A 56 -2.09 6.66 -8.62
N VAL A 57 -3.38 6.92 -8.38
CA VAL A 57 -3.88 7.56 -7.15
C VAL A 57 -3.55 6.68 -5.93
N ALA A 58 -3.84 5.38 -6.00
CA ALA A 58 -3.52 4.42 -4.95
C ALA A 58 -2.00 4.38 -4.67
N PHE A 59 -1.19 4.35 -5.74
CA PHE A 59 0.27 4.33 -5.63
C PHE A 59 0.82 5.59 -4.96
N ILE A 60 0.36 6.77 -5.37
CA ILE A 60 0.74 8.05 -4.74
C ILE A 60 0.33 8.07 -3.28
N GLY A 61 -0.89 7.63 -2.95
CA GLY A 61 -1.37 7.56 -1.56
C GLY A 61 -0.50 6.66 -0.69
N GLY A 62 -0.12 5.49 -1.22
CA GLY A 62 0.79 4.56 -0.56
C GLY A 62 2.19 5.15 -0.32
N ILE A 63 2.76 5.85 -1.31
CA ILE A 63 4.05 6.54 -1.17
C ILE A 63 3.98 7.62 -0.11
N LEU A 64 2.94 8.46 -0.14
CA LEU A 64 2.77 9.54 0.84
C LEU A 64 2.68 8.97 2.26
N ALA A 65 1.91 7.89 2.45
CA ALA A 65 1.84 7.23 3.75
C ALA A 65 3.19 6.64 4.19
N ALA A 66 3.91 5.96 3.31
CA ALA A 66 5.24 5.43 3.60
C ALA A 66 6.23 6.55 3.97
N CYS A 67 6.20 7.68 3.25
CA CYS A 67 6.97 8.87 3.60
C CYS A 67 6.59 9.43 4.97
N CYS A 68 5.29 9.52 5.28
CA CYS A 68 4.84 9.95 6.61
C CYS A 68 5.37 9.02 7.72
N VAL A 69 5.32 7.70 7.51
CA VAL A 69 5.87 6.73 8.47
C VAL A 69 7.37 6.93 8.64
N TYR A 70 8.11 7.07 7.53
CA TYR A 70 9.55 7.29 7.58
C TYR A 70 9.90 8.58 8.34
N LEU A 71 9.23 9.69 8.03
CA LEU A 71 9.44 10.97 8.71
C LEU A 71 9.07 10.91 10.19
N ALA A 72 8.00 10.20 10.56
CA ALA A 72 7.58 10.01 11.94
C ALA A 72 8.51 9.07 12.72
N ALA A 73 9.15 8.11 12.05
CA ALA A 73 10.13 7.21 12.66
C ALA A 73 11.55 7.79 12.70
N TYR A 74 11.81 8.83 11.91
CA TYR A 74 13.12 9.46 11.79
C TYR A 74 13.56 10.13 13.11
N ASP A 75 14.77 9.78 13.57
CA ASP A 75 15.41 10.37 14.73
C ASP A 75 16.76 10.95 14.29
N ARG A 76 17.06 12.20 14.68
CA ARG A 76 18.31 12.88 14.32
C ARG A 76 19.53 12.30 15.03
N ASN A 77 19.36 11.56 16.12
CA ASN A 77 20.43 11.16 17.03
C ASN A 77 20.71 9.65 17.08
N GLY A 78 20.16 8.83 16.18
CA GLY A 78 20.41 7.38 16.23
C GLY A 78 19.98 6.58 14.99
N PHE A 79 20.34 5.29 14.99
CA PHE A 79 19.95 4.33 13.95
C PHE A 79 18.42 4.16 13.90
N LEU A 80 17.82 4.17 12.71
CA LEU A 80 16.41 3.82 12.51
C LEU A 80 16.19 2.36 12.96
N GLY A 81 15.65 2.19 14.16
CA GLY A 81 15.23 0.89 14.65
C GLY A 81 13.93 0.45 13.97
N MET A 82 13.87 -0.80 13.51
CA MET A 82 12.67 -1.40 12.90
C MET A 82 11.44 -1.25 13.80
N ASN A 83 11.61 -1.37 15.13
CA ASN A 83 10.54 -1.18 16.10
C ASN A 83 9.89 0.22 16.03
N ARG A 84 10.65 1.27 15.71
CA ARG A 84 10.11 2.63 15.55
C ARG A 84 9.33 2.77 14.25
N ILE A 85 9.85 2.23 13.16
CA ILE A 85 9.14 2.20 11.87
C ILE A 85 7.79 1.49 12.03
N LEU A 86 7.79 0.35 12.72
CA LEU A 86 6.59 -0.43 13.06
C LEU A 86 5.59 0.41 13.87
N LEU A 87 6.02 1.04 14.96
CA LEU A 87 5.14 1.82 15.83
C LEU A 87 4.59 3.07 15.14
N SER A 88 5.43 3.79 14.39
CA SER A 88 5.02 4.94 13.57
C SER A 88 4.06 4.50 12.46
N GLY A 89 4.27 3.32 11.88
CA GLY A 89 3.37 2.69 10.91
C GLY A 89 1.97 2.48 11.47
N ILE A 90 1.87 1.89 12.66
CA ILE A 90 0.59 1.70 13.38
C ILE A 90 -0.10 3.05 13.63
N ALA A 91 0.64 4.06 14.10
CA ALA A 91 0.09 5.38 14.37
C ALA A 91 -0.43 6.08 13.10
N VAL A 92 0.35 6.07 12.01
CA VAL A 92 -0.06 6.65 10.72
C VAL A 92 -1.27 5.91 10.14
N ASN A 93 -1.29 4.58 10.23
CA ASN A 93 -2.42 3.77 9.77
C ASN A 93 -3.71 4.12 10.53
N ALA A 94 -3.65 4.25 11.86
CA ALA A 94 -4.79 4.68 12.67
C ALA A 94 -5.26 6.09 12.28
N GLY A 95 -4.33 7.03 12.07
CA GLY A 95 -4.65 8.40 11.64
C GLY A 95 -5.33 8.46 10.27
N LEU A 96 -4.77 7.77 9.27
CA LEU A 96 -5.34 7.68 7.92
C LEU A 96 -6.69 6.97 7.91
N SER A 97 -6.86 5.94 8.72
CA SER A 97 -8.13 5.24 8.88
C SER A 97 -9.21 6.16 9.49
N ALA A 98 -8.84 6.96 10.50
CA ALA A 98 -9.75 7.94 11.09
C ALA A 98 -10.14 9.03 10.08
N LEU A 99 -9.19 9.55 9.30
CA LEU A 99 -9.47 10.50 8.23
C LEU A 99 -10.38 9.89 7.16
N THR A 100 -10.13 8.63 6.80
CA THR A 100 -10.96 7.91 5.85
C THR A 100 -12.39 7.82 6.35
N LEU A 101 -12.59 7.48 7.62
CA LEU A 101 -13.91 7.40 8.24
C LEU A 101 -14.61 8.78 8.26
N LEU A 102 -13.91 9.84 8.67
CA LEU A 102 -14.47 11.19 8.77
C LEU A 102 -14.96 11.70 7.40
N CYS A 103 -14.14 11.52 6.37
CA CYS A 103 -14.53 11.86 5.01
C CYS A 103 -15.71 11.00 4.55
N THR A 104 -15.69 9.70 4.85
CA THR A 104 -16.75 8.76 4.46
C THR A 104 -18.13 9.17 4.99
N ILE A 105 -18.21 9.73 6.20
CA ILE A 105 -19.46 10.23 6.78
C ILE A 105 -20.05 11.41 5.99
N GLN A 106 -19.22 12.16 5.26
CA GLN A 106 -19.66 13.30 4.45
C GLN A 106 -20.11 12.90 3.03
N LEU A 107 -19.91 11.64 2.61
CA LEU A 107 -20.33 11.18 1.29
C LEU A 107 -21.85 10.98 1.18
N SER A 108 -22.37 11.14 -0.04
CA SER A 108 -23.73 10.74 -0.39
C SER A 108 -23.91 9.23 -0.25
N LYS A 109 -25.15 8.76 0.01
CA LYS A 109 -25.47 7.33 0.16
C LYS A 109 -25.05 6.48 -1.05
N GLU A 110 -25.07 7.07 -2.25
CA GLU A 110 -24.73 6.41 -3.51
C GLU A 110 -23.22 6.17 -3.64
N ASN A 111 -22.39 7.17 -3.30
CA ASN A 111 -20.94 7.02 -3.33
C ASN A 111 -20.42 6.16 -2.16
N TYR A 112 -21.11 6.15 -1.02
CA TYR A 112 -20.74 5.36 0.16
C TYR A 112 -20.63 3.85 -0.14
N GLY A 113 -21.62 3.29 -0.83
CA GLY A 113 -21.64 1.86 -1.15
C GLY A 113 -20.46 1.42 -2.02
N PHE A 114 -20.13 2.21 -3.03
CA PHE A 114 -19.02 1.93 -3.93
C PHE A 114 -17.66 2.07 -3.24
N VAL A 115 -17.45 3.16 -2.48
CA VAL A 115 -16.22 3.40 -1.72
C VAL A 115 -15.99 2.28 -0.70
N ASN A 116 -17.03 1.89 0.05
CA ASN A 116 -16.91 0.85 1.06
C ASN A 116 -16.60 -0.52 0.43
N ALA A 117 -17.20 -0.83 -0.73
CA ALA A 117 -16.86 -2.03 -1.48
C ALA A 117 -15.41 -2.03 -2.00
N TRP A 118 -14.87 -0.86 -2.35
CA TRP A 118 -13.48 -0.72 -2.78
C TRP A 118 -12.50 -0.89 -1.60
N LEU A 119 -12.81 -0.26 -0.46
CA LEU A 119 -11.99 -0.37 0.77
C LEU A 119 -11.98 -1.79 1.33
N ALA A 120 -13.09 -2.53 1.24
CA ALA A 120 -13.15 -3.93 1.63
C ALA A 120 -12.30 -4.85 0.73
N GLY A 121 -11.94 -4.37 -0.47
CA GLY A 121 -11.25 -5.15 -1.49
C GLY A 121 -12.22 -6.09 -2.20
N SER A 122 -12.31 -5.94 -3.53
CA SER A 122 -13.14 -6.81 -4.35
C SER A 122 -12.47 -7.09 -5.68
N ILE A 123 -12.56 -8.35 -6.12
CA ILE A 123 -12.20 -8.78 -7.49
C ILE A 123 -13.46 -8.76 -8.39
N TRP A 124 -14.64 -8.60 -7.78
CA TRP A 124 -15.91 -8.55 -8.49
C TRP A 124 -15.99 -7.25 -9.30
N GLY A 125 -16.23 -7.37 -10.62
CA GLY A 125 -16.14 -6.24 -11.55
C GLY A 125 -14.77 -6.07 -12.23
N ALA A 126 -13.83 -7.01 -12.04
CA ALA A 126 -12.58 -7.03 -12.79
C ALA A 126 -12.84 -7.19 -14.30
N SER A 127 -12.43 -6.19 -15.07
CA SER A 127 -12.45 -6.20 -16.53
C SER A 127 -11.03 -6.31 -17.10
N TRP A 128 -10.93 -6.66 -18.39
CA TRP A 128 -9.65 -6.70 -19.09
C TRP A 128 -8.89 -5.36 -19.01
N SER A 129 -9.58 -4.23 -18.88
CA SER A 129 -8.94 -2.93 -18.68
C SER A 129 -8.11 -2.85 -17.39
N TYR A 130 -8.54 -3.49 -16.29
CA TYR A 130 -7.74 -3.57 -15.06
C TYR A 130 -6.52 -4.47 -15.24
N VAL A 131 -6.65 -5.55 -16.01
CA VAL A 131 -5.54 -6.44 -16.34
C VAL A 131 -4.49 -5.68 -17.14
N TRP A 132 -4.87 -5.00 -18.21
CA TRP A 132 -3.97 -4.20 -19.04
C TRP A 132 -3.32 -3.05 -18.25
N ALA A 133 -4.05 -2.45 -17.30
CA ALA A 133 -3.48 -1.41 -16.45
C ALA A 133 -2.43 -1.95 -15.47
N LEU A 134 -2.62 -3.15 -14.92
CA LEU A 134 -1.71 -3.75 -13.92
C LEU A 134 -0.52 -4.49 -14.56
N LEU A 135 -0.71 -5.03 -15.76
CA LEU A 135 0.24 -5.93 -16.42
C LEU A 135 1.64 -5.31 -16.66
N PRO A 136 1.79 -4.04 -17.12
CA PRO A 136 3.10 -3.42 -17.27
C PRO A 136 3.88 -3.37 -15.96
N TRP A 137 3.20 -3.04 -14.86
CA TRP A 137 3.80 -2.99 -13.53
C TRP A 137 4.20 -4.38 -13.04
N ALA A 138 3.35 -5.38 -13.25
CA ALA A 138 3.67 -6.76 -12.86
C ALA A 138 4.90 -7.29 -13.62
N ILE A 139 4.98 -7.06 -14.93
CA ILE A 139 6.11 -7.49 -15.77
C ILE A 139 7.42 -6.81 -15.35
N ILE A 140 7.38 -5.57 -14.86
CA ILE A 140 8.58 -4.85 -14.44
C ILE A 140 8.97 -5.21 -13.00
N LEU A 141 8.01 -5.15 -12.07
CA LEU A 141 8.27 -5.27 -10.63
C LEU A 141 8.53 -6.70 -10.17
N ILE A 142 7.90 -7.72 -10.79
CA ILE A 142 8.12 -9.11 -10.39
C ILE A 142 9.57 -9.56 -10.68
N PRO A 143 10.11 -9.38 -11.91
CA PRO A 143 11.51 -9.71 -12.18
C PRO A 143 12.50 -8.88 -11.35
N LEU A 144 12.21 -7.59 -11.14
CA LEU A 144 13.02 -6.75 -10.24
C LEU A 144 13.04 -7.31 -8.81
N GLY A 145 11.88 -7.69 -8.27
CA GLY A 145 11.78 -8.34 -6.96
C GLY A 145 12.61 -9.62 -6.90
N GLY A 146 12.55 -10.45 -7.95
CA GLY A 146 13.37 -11.66 -8.07
C GLY A 146 14.88 -11.37 -8.14
N PHE A 147 15.29 -10.32 -8.84
CA PHE A 147 16.70 -9.90 -8.92
C PHE A 147 17.24 -9.47 -7.55
N TYR A 148 16.46 -8.71 -6.77
CA TYR A 148 16.84 -8.29 -5.43
C TYR A 148 16.67 -9.38 -4.36
N ALA A 149 15.93 -10.46 -4.64
CA ALA A 149 15.70 -11.54 -3.68
C ALA A 149 17.00 -12.14 -3.13
N GLN A 150 18.02 -12.31 -3.97
CA GLN A 150 19.33 -12.81 -3.53
C GLN A 150 20.03 -11.85 -2.56
N ARG A 151 19.93 -10.54 -2.79
CA ARG A 151 20.51 -9.51 -1.92
C ARG A 151 19.78 -9.45 -0.58
N ILE A 152 18.46 -9.59 -0.60
CA ILE A 152 17.63 -9.65 0.59
C ILE A 152 17.94 -10.90 1.42
N GLY A 153 18.13 -12.06 0.78
CA GLY A 153 18.60 -13.27 1.45
C GLY A 153 19.97 -13.10 2.10
N LEU A 154 20.90 -12.38 1.48
CA LEU A 154 22.20 -12.09 2.11
C LEU A 154 22.08 -11.19 3.35
N LEU A 155 21.08 -10.31 3.39
CA LEU A 155 20.81 -9.52 4.60
C LEU A 155 20.35 -10.39 5.77
N SER A 156 19.72 -11.55 5.56
CA SER A 156 19.35 -12.44 6.67
C SER A 156 20.53 -13.23 7.24
N PHE A 157 21.62 -13.42 6.48
CA PHE A 157 22.81 -14.18 6.92
C PHE A 157 23.90 -13.33 7.58
N GLY A 158 23.83 -11.99 7.53
CA GLY A 158 24.89 -11.08 8.02
C GLY A 158 25.00 -10.93 9.55
N GLN A 159 24.76 -11.99 10.31
CA GLN A 159 25.00 -12.04 11.76
C GLN A 159 25.75 -13.33 12.14
N GLU A 160 26.95 -13.47 11.58
CA GLU A 160 28.10 -14.06 12.29
C GLU A 160 29.23 -13.03 12.32
#